data_AF-A0A2V7HGN5-F1
#
_entry.id   AF-A0A2V7HGN5-F1
#
_cell.length_a   1.000
_cell.length_b   1.000
_cell.length_c   1.000
_cell.angle_alpha   90.00
_cell.angle_beta   90.00
_cell.angle_gamma   90.00
#
_symmetry.space_group_name_H-M   'P 1'
#
loop_
_entity.id
_entity.type
_entity.pdbx_description
1 polymer ?
#
loop_
_entity_poly.entity_id
_entity_poly.type
_entity_poly.pdbx_seq_one_letter_code
_entity_poly.pdbx_strand_id
1 'polypeptide(L)' 'MDRYDLLVIGGGAAGINAVKAATRAGANVALVDTGPLGGTCVNRG' A
#
# COMPACT_ATOMS: atom_id res chain seq x y z
N MET A 1 -16.64 -12.81 3.48
CA MET A 1 -15.97 -11.85 2.57
C MET A 1 -15.50 -10.71 3.42
N ASP A 2 -14.19 -10.45 3.45
CA ASP A 2 -13.65 -9.32 4.19
C ASP A 2 -13.95 -8.03 3.43
N ARG A 3 -14.40 -6.99 4.16
CA ARG A 3 -14.69 -5.67 3.59
C ARG A 3 -13.50 -4.76 3.87
N TYR A 4 -12.96 -4.18 2.80
CA TYR A 4 -11.90 -3.18 2.86
C TYR A 4 -12.48 -1.81 2.51
N ASP A 5 -11.99 -0.78 3.20
CA ASP A 5 -12.34 0.61 2.93
C ASP A 5 -11.47 1.19 1.80
N LEU A 6 -10.27 0.63 1.60
CA LEU A 6 -9.32 1.04 0.56
C LEU A 6 -8.56 -0.16 0.00
N LEU A 7 -8.45 -0.22 -1.33
CA LEU A 7 -7.54 -1.11 -2.05
C LEU A 7 -6.43 -0.28 -2.69
N VAL A 8 -5.18 -0.57 -2.34
CA VAL A 8 -3.98 0.05 -2.92
C VAL A 8 -3.30 -0.92 -3.86
N ILE A 9 -3.07 -0.51 -5.10
CA ILE A 9 -2.35 -1.29 -6.12
C ILE A 9 -0.97 -0.67 -6.32
N GLY A 10 0.07 -1.44 -5.99
CA GLY A 10 1.47 -1.02 -6.01
C GLY A 10 1.96 -0.57 -4.63
N GLY A 11 2.95 -1.27 -4.10
CA GLY A 11 3.67 -1.03 -2.85
C GLY A 11 4.95 -0.20 -3.02
N GLY A 12 4.97 0.71 -4.00
CA GLY A 12 5.98 1.77 -4.09
C GLY A 12 5.78 2.87 -3.05
N ALA A 13 6.60 3.93 -3.13
CA ALA A 13 6.57 5.04 -2.18
C ALA A 13 5.17 5.65 -2.01
N ALA A 14 4.44 5.86 -3.11
CA ALA A 14 3.07 6.40 -3.05
C ALA A 14 2.09 5.45 -2.34
N GLY A 15 2.08 4.18 -2.72
CA GLY A 15 1.16 3.19 -2.15
C GLY A 15 1.41 2.94 -0.66
N ILE A 16 2.68 2.81 -0.26
CA ILE A 16 3.03 2.67 1.17
C ILE A 16 2.58 3.89 1.98
N ASN A 17 2.75 5.11 1.45
CA ASN A 17 2.27 6.32 2.13
C ASN A 17 0.74 6.37 2.21
N ALA A 18 0.03 5.95 1.16
CA ALA A 18 -1.43 5.87 1.16
C ALA A 18 -1.94 4.86 2.21
N VAL A 19 -1.34 3.66 2.28
CA VAL A 19 -1.67 2.66 3.32
C VAL A 19 -1.43 3.25 4.71
N LYS A 20 -0.25 3.85 4.95
CA LYS A 20 0.07 4.45 6.26
C LYS A 20 -0.94 5.51 6.67
N ALA A 21 -1.34 6.39 5.75
CA ALA A 21 -2.33 7.43 6.03
C ALA A 21 -3.71 6.83 6.34
N ALA A 22 -4.17 5.88 5.52
CA ALA A 22 -5.48 5.24 5.69
C ALA A 22 -5.55 4.39 6.96
N THR A 23 -4.53 3.60 7.27
CA THR A 23 -4.48 2.81 8.51
C THR A 23 -4.42 3.72 9.75
N ARG A 24 -3.71 4.85 9.69
CA ARG A 24 -3.73 5.86 10.78
C ARG A 24 -5.11 6.49 10.99
N ALA A 25 -5.92 6.57 9.93
CA ALA A 25 -7.31 7.01 10.00
C ALA A 25 -8.28 5.90 10.43
N GLY A 26 -7.79 4.68 10.73
CA GLY A 26 -8.60 3.55 11.18
C GLY A 26 -9.26 2.74 10.05
N ALA A 27 -8.90 3.00 8.79
CA ALA A 27 -9.42 2.27 7.65
C ALA A 27 -8.86 0.84 7.58
N ASN A 28 -9.70 -0.13 7.19
CA ASN A 28 -9.25 -1.46 6.81
C ASN A 28 -8.74 -1.43 5.36
N VAL A 29 -7.44 -1.67 5.17
CA VAL A 29 -6.76 -1.46 3.88
C VAL A 29 -6.17 -2.75 3.34
N ALA A 30 -6.46 -3.05 2.08
CA ALA A 30 -5.75 -4.08 1.32
C ALA A 30 -4.68 -3.41 0.44
N LEU A 31 -3.47 -3.97 0.41
CA LEU A 31 -2.42 -3.60 -0.54
C LEU A 31 -2.02 -4.82 -1.35
N VAL A 32 -1.91 -4.65 -2.65
CA VAL A 32 -1.41 -5.68 -3.57
C VAL A 32 -0.25 -5.13 -4.38
N ASP A 33 0.81 -5.92 -4.50
CA ASP A 33 1.96 -5.66 -5.36
C ASP A 33 2.41 -6.99 -5.98
N THR A 34 2.96 -6.92 -7.19
CA THR A 34 3.57 -8.06 -7.89
C THR A 34 5.07 -8.19 -7.59
N GLY A 35 5.70 -7.15 -7.03
CA GLY A 35 7.12 -7.11 -6.69
C GLY A 35 7.38 -6.93 -5.19
N PRO A 36 8.66 -6.77 -4.81
CA PRO A 36 9.02 -6.44 -3.44
C PRO A 36 8.48 -5.06 -3.04
N LEU A 37 8.05 -4.94 -1.78
CA LEU A 37 7.64 -3.65 -1.22
C LEU A 37 8.76 -2.62 -1.33
N GLY A 38 8.38 -1.35 -1.44
CA GLY A 38 9.28 -0.22 -1.63
C GLY A 38 9.42 0.24 -3.08
N GLY A 39 8.93 -0.56 -4.05
CA GLY A 39 8.90 -0.18 -5.47
C GLY A 39 10.29 0.12 -6.05
N THR A 40 10.35 0.95 -7.08
CA THR A 40 11.62 1.28 -7.75
C THR A 40 12.62 1.96 -6.82
N CYS A 41 12.20 2.99 -6.07
CA CYS A 41 13.12 3.79 -5.25
C CYS A 41 13.91 2.94 -4.23
N VAL A 42 13.23 2.01 -3.56
CA VAL A 42 13.90 1.16 -2.55
C VAL A 42 14.71 0.04 -3.17
N ASN A 43 14.22 -0.55 -4.26
CA ASN A 43 14.79 -1.80 -4.79
C ASN A 43 15.75 -1.59 -5.98
N ARG A 44 15.68 -0.43 -6.66
CA ARG A 44 16.38 -0.16 -7.91
C ARG A 44 16.90 1.28 -8.07
N GLY A 45 16.73 2.15 -7.07
CA GLY A 45 17.18 3.56 -7.11
C GLY A 45 16.06 4.52 -7.44
#